data_AF-A0A2E2VE61-F1
#
_entry.id   AF-A0A2E2VE61-F1
#
_cell.length_a   1.000
_cell.length_b   1.000
_cell.length_c   1.000
_cell.angle_alpha   90.00
_cell.angle_beta   90.00
_cell.angle_gamma   90.00
#
_symmetry.space_group_name_H-M   'P 1'
#
loop_
_entity.id
_entity.type
_entity.pdbx_description
1 polymer ?
#
loop_
_entity_poly.entity_id
_entity_poly.type
_entity_poly.pdbx_seq_one_letter_code
_entity_poly.pdbx_strand_id
1 'polypeptide(L)'
;MALPPTPEEVTSWIDGFIAETFPTLMAIIAIAAYSGFVFMFYRLLARRDILNLDLSKYDQSMGGRIRAFFKTGAWLIQYALAIPILIAFWTVVMAVILTLLADGNDHARNALISTSVVGSVRILSYWTEDLSRDVAKMLPFAVLGVFLVGSTSVEFNEFEELIENRTELAKSYLNSLILLSILETVLRIYHGFRELIGGQRRVNKKLKKIAKVTGRSKSEIREDMLDDGILNYSTDTTDDEEDSTA
;
A
#
# COMPACT_ATOMS: atom_id res chain seq x y z
N MET A 1 16.26 -3.43 66.39
CA MET A 1 15.00 -2.78 65.96
C MET A 1 15.42 -1.61 65.10
N ALA A 2 15.25 -1.68 63.78
CA ALA A 2 15.56 -0.55 62.91
C ALA A 2 14.55 0.56 63.20
N LEU A 3 15.02 1.79 63.42
CA LEU A 3 14.15 2.95 63.59
C LEU A 3 13.33 3.15 62.30
N PRO A 4 12.06 3.58 62.39
CA PRO A 4 11.29 3.92 61.20
C PRO A 4 11.99 5.04 60.43
N PRO A 5 11.97 5.02 59.09
CA PRO A 5 12.66 6.00 58.28
C PRO A 5 12.14 7.41 58.59
N THR A 6 13.05 8.38 58.63
CA THR A 6 12.70 9.78 58.87
C THR A 6 12.00 10.35 57.62
N PRO A 7 11.14 11.39 57.76
CA PRO A 7 10.50 12.02 56.61
C PRO A 7 11.48 12.48 55.51
N GLU A 8 12.70 12.91 55.88
CA GLU A 8 13.76 13.32 54.97
C GLU A 8 14.39 12.16 54.18
N GLU A 9 14.54 10.99 54.83
CA GLU A 9 14.95 9.74 54.17
C GLU A 9 13.89 9.25 53.18
N VAL A 10 12.60 9.43 53.48
CA VAL A 10 11.51 9.08 52.58
C VAL A 10 11.48 10.00 51.36
N THR A 11 11.66 11.32 51.53
CA THR A 11 11.67 12.27 50.40
C THR A 11 12.87 12.06 49.49
N SER A 12 14.07 11.84 50.05
CA SER A 12 15.27 11.56 49.26
C SER A 12 15.18 10.25 48.48
N TRP A 13 14.53 9.23 49.05
CA TRP A 13 14.26 7.97 48.35
C TRP A 13 13.30 8.17 47.17
N ILE A 14 12.25 8.99 47.35
CA ILE A 14 11.30 9.34 46.29
C ILE A 14 11.99 10.13 45.17
N ASP A 15 12.79 11.14 45.51
CA ASP A 15 13.49 11.96 44.53
C ASP A 15 14.52 11.13 43.74
N GLY A 16 15.25 10.24 44.41
CA GLY A 16 16.15 9.27 43.77
C GLY A 16 15.40 8.32 42.83
N PHE A 17 14.27 7.77 43.29
CA PHE A 17 13.42 6.90 42.47
C PHE A 17 12.88 7.63 41.23
N ILE A 18 12.43 8.88 41.36
CA ILE A 18 11.94 9.69 40.24
C ILE A 18 13.08 9.99 39.28
N ALA A 19 14.25 10.43 39.76
CA ALA A 19 15.39 10.76 38.92
C ALA A 19 15.88 9.55 38.10
N GLU A 20 15.86 8.36 38.69
CA GLU A 20 16.27 7.12 38.02
C GLU A 20 15.18 6.56 37.08
N THR A 21 13.91 6.60 37.49
CA THR A 21 12.81 5.99 36.75
C THR A 21 12.25 6.88 35.64
N PHE A 22 12.35 8.21 35.77
CA PHE A 22 11.78 9.15 34.82
C PHE A 22 12.35 9.00 33.39
N PRO A 23 13.67 8.88 33.17
CA PRO A 23 14.23 8.61 31.84
C PRO A 23 13.72 7.30 31.24
N THR A 24 13.62 6.24 32.06
CA THR A 24 13.09 4.94 31.62
C THR A 24 11.62 5.02 31.22
N LEU A 25 10.80 5.73 31.99
CA LEU A 25 9.39 5.96 31.66
C LEU A 25 9.26 6.73 30.34
N MET A 26 10.07 7.76 30.13
CA MET A 26 10.11 8.51 28.88
C MET A 26 10.53 7.64 27.70
N ALA A 27 11.52 6.77 27.88
CA ALA A 27 11.94 5.80 26.85
C ALA A 27 10.81 4.81 26.51
N ILE A 28 10.10 4.27 27.50
CA ILE A 28 8.93 3.38 27.27
C ILE A 28 7.87 4.09 26.44
N ILE A 29 7.51 5.33 26.80
CA ILE A 29 6.53 6.13 26.07
C ILE A 29 7.02 6.41 24.64
N ALA A 30 8.29 6.78 24.46
CA ALA A 30 8.87 7.05 23.16
C ALA A 30 8.86 5.81 22.25
N ILE A 31 9.27 4.64 22.77
CA ILE A 31 9.26 3.36 22.06
C ILE A 31 7.82 2.98 21.65
N ALA A 32 6.86 3.14 22.56
CA ALA A 32 5.46 2.83 22.29
C ALA A 32 4.88 3.76 21.21
N ALA A 33 5.16 5.07 21.31
CA ALA A 33 4.72 6.06 20.32
C ALA A 33 5.34 5.80 18.94
N TYR A 34 6.66 5.56 18.88
CA TYR A 34 7.36 5.21 17.63
C TYR A 34 6.82 3.91 17.02
N SER A 35 6.61 2.87 17.84
CA SER A 35 6.04 1.61 17.36
C SER A 35 4.62 1.78 16.82
N GLY A 36 3.81 2.62 17.45
CA GLY A 36 2.48 3.00 16.95
C GLY A 36 2.55 3.74 15.61
N PHE A 37 3.52 4.65 15.47
CA PHE A 37 3.79 5.34 14.20
C PHE A 37 4.20 4.35 13.09
N VAL A 38 5.18 3.47 13.36
CA VAL A 38 5.62 2.42 12.43
C VAL A 38 4.46 1.51 12.05
N PHE A 39 3.59 1.18 13.00
CA PHE A 39 2.40 0.37 12.76
C PHE A 39 1.46 1.00 11.72
N MET A 40 1.19 2.29 11.86
CA MET A 40 0.39 3.04 10.89
C MET A 40 1.09 3.15 9.53
N PHE A 41 2.38 3.51 9.55
CA PHE A 41 3.24 3.64 8.39
C PHE A 41 3.20 2.40 7.51
N TYR A 42 3.58 1.24 8.07
CA TYR A 42 3.72 0.03 7.28
C TYR A 42 2.36 -0.43 6.75
N ARG A 43 1.26 -0.23 7.50
CA ARG A 43 -0.08 -0.70 7.10
C ARG A 43 -0.64 0.13 5.96
N LEU A 44 -0.30 1.41 5.89
CA LEU A 44 -0.62 2.24 4.73
C LEU A 44 0.28 1.88 3.55
N LEU A 45 1.57 1.63 3.80
CA LEU A 45 2.51 1.34 2.74
C LEU A 45 2.31 -0.06 2.12
N ALA A 46 1.96 -1.07 2.91
CA ALA A 46 1.88 -2.45 2.46
C ALA A 46 0.59 -2.79 1.69
N ARG A 47 -0.41 -1.90 1.71
CA ARG A 47 -1.64 -2.10 0.95
C ARG A 47 -1.38 -1.95 -0.54
N ARG A 48 -1.95 -2.85 -1.34
CA ARG A 48 -1.91 -2.76 -2.80
C ARG A 48 -2.71 -1.54 -3.28
N ASP A 49 -3.92 -1.38 -2.77
CA ASP A 49 -4.79 -0.25 -3.05
C ASP A 49 -4.87 0.66 -1.81
N ILE A 50 -4.01 1.66 -1.76
CA ILE A 50 -3.91 2.57 -0.60
C ILE A 50 -5.15 3.48 -0.50
N LEU A 51 -5.73 3.85 -1.64
CA LEU A 51 -6.92 4.70 -1.72
C LEU A 51 -8.04 3.95 -2.46
N ASN A 52 -9.10 3.59 -1.75
CA ASN A 52 -10.34 3.11 -2.35
C ASN A 52 -11.35 4.26 -2.42
N LEU A 53 -11.62 4.79 -3.62
CA LEU A 53 -12.69 5.77 -3.81
C LEU A 53 -13.96 5.09 -4.30
N ASP A 54 -15.04 5.37 -3.58
CA ASP A 54 -16.40 5.07 -3.99
C ASP A 54 -16.97 6.25 -4.79
N LEU A 55 -16.74 6.21 -6.11
CA LEU A 55 -17.25 7.21 -7.06
C LEU A 55 -18.76 7.09 -7.31
N SER A 56 -19.46 6.13 -6.67
CA SER A 56 -20.91 5.95 -6.82
C SER A 56 -21.75 7.09 -6.21
N LYS A 57 -21.14 7.93 -5.37
CA LYS A 57 -21.84 9.05 -4.72
C LYS A 57 -22.02 10.28 -5.62
N TYR A 58 -21.25 10.40 -6.71
CA TYR A 58 -21.34 11.49 -7.69
C TYR A 58 -22.13 11.09 -8.96
N ASP A 59 -22.88 9.99 -8.88
CA ASP A 59 -23.53 9.30 -9.99
C ASP A 59 -24.78 10.02 -10.54
N GLN A 60 -25.43 10.85 -9.72
CA GLN A 60 -26.82 11.27 -9.95
C GLN A 60 -27.02 12.57 -10.73
N SER A 61 -26.00 13.43 -10.93
CA SER A 61 -26.24 14.81 -11.43
C SER A 61 -25.68 15.13 -12.84
N MET A 62 -25.14 14.17 -13.60
CA MET A 62 -24.52 14.45 -14.90
C MET A 62 -24.90 13.47 -16.02
N GLY A 63 -25.05 14.00 -17.25
CA GLY A 63 -25.35 13.23 -18.47
C GLY A 63 -24.25 12.23 -18.87
N GLY A 64 -24.65 11.13 -19.53
CA GLY A 64 -23.86 9.90 -19.67
C GLY A 64 -22.44 10.02 -20.25
N ARG A 65 -22.21 10.82 -21.31
CA ARG A 65 -20.88 10.98 -21.93
C ARG A 65 -19.92 11.83 -21.08
N ILE A 66 -20.42 12.93 -20.51
CA ILE A 66 -19.67 13.82 -19.62
C ILE A 66 -19.34 13.09 -18.32
N ARG A 67 -20.30 12.32 -17.79
CA ARG A 67 -20.10 11.45 -16.63
C ARG A 67 -18.98 10.43 -16.86
N ALA A 68 -18.95 9.77 -18.01
CA ALA A 68 -17.90 8.79 -18.32
C ALA A 68 -16.50 9.45 -18.39
N PHE A 69 -16.40 10.66 -18.96
CA PHE A 69 -15.16 11.42 -19.03
C PHE A 69 -14.65 11.85 -17.64
N PHE A 70 -15.49 12.48 -16.82
CA PHE A 70 -15.10 12.91 -15.47
C PHE A 70 -14.79 11.73 -14.54
N LYS A 71 -15.54 10.64 -14.61
CA LYS A 71 -15.26 9.43 -13.83
C LYS A 71 -13.91 8.82 -14.19
N THR A 72 -13.61 8.74 -15.49
CA THR A 72 -12.33 8.23 -15.98
C THR A 72 -11.18 9.17 -15.64
N GLY A 73 -11.38 10.49 -15.78
CA GLY A 73 -10.38 11.51 -15.45
C GLY A 73 -10.06 11.56 -13.96
N ALA A 74 -11.09 11.55 -13.08
CA ALA A 74 -10.91 11.53 -11.64
C ALA A 74 -10.20 10.25 -11.17
N TRP A 75 -10.56 9.10 -11.76
CA TRP A 75 -9.86 7.85 -11.55
C TRP A 75 -8.39 7.97 -11.99
N LEU A 76 -8.12 8.44 -13.21
CA LEU A 76 -6.76 8.58 -13.72
C LEU A 76 -5.90 9.51 -12.84
N ILE A 77 -6.40 10.69 -12.48
CA ILE A 77 -5.68 11.68 -11.65
C ILE A 77 -5.35 11.10 -10.28
N GLN A 78 -6.31 10.43 -9.64
CA GLN A 78 -6.08 9.85 -8.32
C GLN A 78 -5.03 8.72 -8.37
N TYR A 79 -5.16 7.80 -9.31
CA TYR A 79 -4.25 6.65 -9.40
C TYR A 79 -2.87 7.05 -9.95
N ALA A 80 -2.79 8.00 -10.89
CA ALA A 80 -1.54 8.42 -11.50
C ALA A 80 -0.77 9.50 -10.72
N LEU A 81 -1.44 10.26 -9.84
CA LEU A 81 -0.79 11.32 -9.06
C LEU A 81 -0.90 11.10 -7.55
N ALA A 82 -2.10 10.88 -7.00
CA ALA A 82 -2.27 10.82 -5.55
C ALA A 82 -1.54 9.62 -4.92
N ILE A 83 -1.58 8.45 -5.58
CA ILE A 83 -0.87 7.26 -5.08
C ILE A 83 0.66 7.47 -5.11
N PRO A 84 1.30 7.86 -6.24
CA PRO A 84 2.74 8.15 -6.24
C PRO A 84 3.16 9.21 -5.24
N ILE A 85 2.36 10.27 -5.07
CA ILE A 85 2.63 11.31 -4.05
C ILE A 85 2.60 10.72 -2.65
N LEU A 86 1.61 9.88 -2.34
CA LEU A 86 1.50 9.24 -1.02
C LEU A 86 2.67 8.28 -0.76
N ILE A 87 3.04 7.47 -1.76
CA ILE A 87 4.21 6.59 -1.68
C ILE A 87 5.48 7.41 -1.46
N ALA A 88 5.64 8.50 -2.22
CA ALA A 88 6.80 9.37 -2.12
C ALA A 88 6.88 10.05 -0.75
N PHE A 89 5.76 10.57 -0.23
CA PHE A 89 5.69 11.11 1.14
C PHE A 89 6.22 10.11 2.17
N TRP A 90 5.78 8.86 2.11
CA TRP A 90 6.26 7.82 3.02
C TRP A 90 7.73 7.43 2.77
N THR A 91 8.23 7.59 1.55
CA THR A 91 9.65 7.41 1.21
C THR A 91 10.52 8.48 1.85
N VAL A 92 10.06 9.74 1.89
CA VAL A 92 10.77 10.82 2.62
C VAL A 92 10.85 10.48 4.10
N VAL A 93 9.72 10.08 4.70
CA VAL A 93 9.68 9.68 6.11
C VAL A 93 10.74 8.62 6.41
N MET A 94 10.82 7.58 5.56
CA MET A 94 11.81 6.52 5.72
C MET A 94 13.25 7.02 5.49
N ALA A 95 13.48 7.90 4.51
CA ALA A 95 14.79 8.48 4.23
C ALA A 95 15.28 9.37 5.37
N VAL A 96 14.37 10.14 6.01
CA VAL A 96 14.67 10.95 7.20
C VAL A 96 15.05 10.03 8.36
N ILE A 97 14.25 8.99 8.64
CA ILE A 97 14.57 8.01 9.69
C ILE A 97 15.96 7.39 9.47
N LEU A 98 16.31 7.04 8.22
CA LEU A 98 17.63 6.51 7.88
C LEU A 98 18.75 7.54 8.04
N THR A 99 18.50 8.79 7.66
CA THR A 99 19.53 9.84 7.73
C THR A 99 19.84 10.21 9.17
N LEU A 100 18.84 10.24 10.05
CA LEU A 100 19.05 10.51 11.47
C LEU A 100 19.82 9.40 12.21
N LEU A 101 19.98 8.22 11.60
CA LEU A 101 20.68 7.09 12.21
C LEU A 101 22.01 6.76 11.53
N ALA A 102 22.14 7.03 10.23
CA ALA A 102 23.35 6.70 9.50
C ALA A 102 24.47 7.66 9.90
N ASP A 103 25.57 7.14 10.44
CA ASP A 103 26.81 7.90 10.58
C ASP A 103 27.32 8.26 9.16
N GLY A 104 27.05 9.49 8.72
CA GLY A 104 27.67 10.09 7.54
C GLY A 104 26.73 10.87 6.60
N ASN A 105 27.29 11.91 5.98
CA ASN A 105 26.61 12.94 5.18
C ASN A 105 26.12 12.47 3.78
N ASP A 106 26.02 11.17 3.51
CA ASP A 106 25.54 10.67 2.21
C ASP A 106 24.01 10.55 2.19
N HIS A 107 23.35 11.71 2.22
CA HIS A 107 21.89 11.80 2.24
C HIS A 107 21.26 11.27 0.93
N ALA A 108 21.99 11.36 -0.18
CA ALA A 108 21.55 10.83 -1.47
C ALA A 108 21.44 9.29 -1.42
N ARG A 109 22.43 8.61 -0.83
CA ARG A 109 22.39 7.16 -0.62
C ARG A 109 21.25 6.73 0.29
N ASN A 110 20.98 7.46 1.36
CA ASN A 110 19.86 7.16 2.27
C ASN A 110 18.51 7.27 1.56
N ALA A 111 18.33 8.27 0.70
CA ALA A 111 17.14 8.39 -0.15
C ALA A 111 17.00 7.22 -1.14
N LEU A 112 18.11 6.76 -1.74
CA LEU A 112 18.11 5.61 -2.65
C LEU A 112 17.78 4.28 -1.92
N ILE A 113 18.33 4.07 -0.72
CA ILE A 113 18.02 2.91 0.11
C ILE A 113 16.54 2.92 0.48
N SER A 114 16.04 4.05 0.97
CA SER A 114 14.62 4.23 1.28
C SER A 114 13.74 3.91 0.08
N THR A 115 14.07 4.45 -1.09
CA THR A 115 13.34 4.22 -2.35
C THR A 115 13.35 2.75 -2.76
N SER A 116 14.48 2.07 -2.60
CA SER A 116 14.63 0.64 -2.92
C SER A 116 13.75 -0.23 -2.00
N VAL A 117 13.71 0.09 -0.71
CA VAL A 117 12.88 -0.60 0.27
C VAL A 117 11.41 -0.34 -0.01
N VAL A 118 11.00 0.91 -0.21
CA VAL A 118 9.62 1.26 -0.55
C VAL A 118 9.20 0.62 -1.87
N GLY A 119 10.04 0.66 -2.90
CA GLY A 119 9.78 -0.03 -4.18
C GLY A 119 9.61 -1.54 -4.02
N SER A 120 10.43 -2.17 -3.17
CA SER A 120 10.29 -3.59 -2.84
C SER A 120 8.96 -3.89 -2.15
N VAL A 121 8.57 -3.06 -1.17
CA VAL A 121 7.26 -3.15 -0.50
C VAL A 121 6.13 -3.04 -1.52
N ARG A 122 6.23 -2.14 -2.51
CA ARG A 122 5.24 -1.99 -3.58
C ARG A 122 5.10 -3.22 -4.44
N ILE A 123 6.22 -3.77 -4.92
CA ILE A 123 6.19 -5.01 -5.72
C ILE A 123 5.52 -6.14 -4.91
N LEU A 124 5.87 -6.26 -3.63
CA LEU A 124 5.35 -7.30 -2.75
C LEU A 124 3.86 -7.12 -2.42
N SER A 125 3.32 -5.90 -2.40
CA SER A 125 1.89 -5.68 -2.11
C SER A 125 0.99 -6.25 -3.21
N TYR A 126 1.49 -6.30 -4.45
CA TYR A 126 0.80 -6.96 -5.57
C TYR A 126 0.91 -8.49 -5.54
N TRP A 127 1.83 -9.04 -4.74
CA TRP A 127 1.96 -10.47 -4.52
C TRP A 127 1.14 -10.93 -3.31
N THR A 128 1.49 -10.44 -2.12
CA THR A 128 0.81 -10.69 -0.85
C THR A 128 1.03 -9.51 0.10
N GLU A 129 -0.06 -8.92 0.58
CA GLU A 129 0.01 -7.78 1.49
C GLU A 129 0.70 -8.11 2.82
N ASP A 130 0.61 -9.37 3.29
CA ASP A 130 1.28 -9.78 4.53
C ASP A 130 2.81 -9.79 4.40
N LEU A 131 3.36 -10.25 3.28
CA LEU A 131 4.81 -10.17 3.04
C LEU A 131 5.27 -8.71 2.87
N SER A 132 4.49 -7.91 2.14
CA SER A 132 4.74 -6.47 2.00
C SER A 132 4.78 -5.77 3.36
N ARG A 133 3.88 -6.16 4.26
CA ARG A 133 3.79 -5.68 5.65
C ARG A 133 5.04 -6.00 6.45
N ASP A 134 5.53 -7.24 6.32
CA ASP A 134 6.70 -7.69 7.03
C ASP A 134 7.97 -6.99 6.54
N VAL A 135 8.11 -6.76 5.24
CA VAL A 135 9.25 -6.02 4.68
C VAL A 135 9.18 -4.52 5.04
N ALA A 136 7.99 -3.91 4.99
CA ALA A 136 7.83 -2.48 5.28
C ALA A 136 8.19 -2.09 6.72
N LYS A 137 7.94 -3.00 7.68
CA LYS A 137 8.24 -2.76 9.10
C LYS A 137 9.69 -3.10 9.48
N MET A 138 10.40 -3.88 8.67
CA MET A 138 11.77 -4.32 9.01
C MET A 138 12.71 -3.15 9.23
N LEU A 139 12.75 -2.19 8.32
CA LEU A 139 13.72 -1.11 8.38
C LEU A 139 13.45 -0.15 9.56
N PRO A 140 12.21 0.36 9.78
CA PRO A 140 11.94 1.20 10.93
C PRO A 140 12.20 0.51 12.28
N PHE A 141 11.89 -0.78 12.41
CA PHE A 141 12.19 -1.51 13.65
C PHE A 141 13.68 -1.84 13.81
N ALA A 142 14.39 -2.10 12.72
CA ALA A 142 15.85 -2.23 12.77
C ALA A 142 16.49 -0.91 13.22
N VAL A 143 15.99 0.22 12.72
CA VAL A 143 16.45 1.55 13.14
C VAL A 143 16.20 1.77 14.63
N LEU A 144 15.00 1.47 15.12
CA LEU A 144 14.70 1.53 16.54
C LEU A 144 15.64 0.64 17.36
N GLY A 145 15.92 -0.58 16.89
CA GLY A 145 16.84 -1.50 17.57
C GLY A 145 18.26 -0.95 17.67
N VAL A 146 18.78 -0.38 16.58
CA VAL A 146 20.11 0.27 16.57
C VAL A 146 20.12 1.49 17.48
N PHE A 147 19.07 2.31 17.46
CA PHE A 147 18.95 3.49 18.33
C PHE A 147 18.92 3.13 19.83
N LEU A 148 18.29 2.01 20.20
CA LEU A 148 18.20 1.58 21.60
C LEU A 148 19.48 0.94 22.13
N VAL A 149 20.31 0.35 21.25
CA VAL A 149 21.53 -0.39 21.64
C VAL A 149 22.79 0.43 21.40
N GLY A 150 22.79 1.29 20.38
CA GLY A 150 23.92 2.12 19.99
C GLY A 150 24.07 3.34 20.88
N SER A 151 25.30 3.86 20.97
CA SER A 151 25.58 5.21 21.47
C SER A 151 25.21 6.31 20.47
N THR A 152 24.63 5.94 19.32
CA THR A 152 24.15 6.83 18.27
C THR A 152 23.10 7.77 18.85
N SER A 153 23.57 8.93 19.28
CA SER A 153 22.74 10.04 19.71
C SER A 153 22.32 10.79 18.47
N VAL A 154 21.02 11.06 18.31
CA VAL A 154 20.54 11.90 17.22
C VAL A 154 21.08 13.32 17.47
N GLU A 155 22.13 13.70 16.74
CA GLU A 155 22.67 15.05 16.83
C GLU A 155 21.74 16.02 16.10
N PHE A 156 21.42 17.15 16.74
CA PHE A 156 20.64 18.20 16.10
C PHE A 156 21.33 18.78 14.86
N ASN A 157 22.66 18.65 14.76
CA ASN A 157 23.45 19.09 13.63
C ASN A 157 23.05 18.36 12.33
N GLU A 158 22.73 17.06 12.40
CA GLU A 158 22.26 16.27 11.25
C GLU A 158 20.94 16.79 10.68
N PHE A 159 20.07 17.34 11.54
CA PHE A 159 18.84 17.99 11.09
C PHE A 159 19.11 19.31 10.36
N GLU A 160 20.08 20.08 10.83
CA GLU A 160 20.47 21.34 10.20
C GLU A 160 21.09 21.09 8.82
N GLU A 161 22.01 20.12 8.72
CA GLU A 161 22.60 19.69 7.45
C GLU A 161 21.56 19.17 6.45
N LEU A 162 20.55 18.41 6.92
CA LEU A 162 19.40 17.98 6.10
C LEU A 162 18.63 19.17 5.52
N ILE A 163 18.43 20.24 6.29
CA ILE A 163 17.71 21.45 5.85
C ILE A 163 18.56 22.28 4.89
N GLU A 164 19.87 22.34 5.11
CA GLU A 164 20.81 23.01 4.21
C GLU A 164 20.90 22.29 2.85
N ASN A 165 20.98 20.95 2.85
CA ASN A 165 21.06 20.12 1.66
C ASN A 165 19.71 19.84 0.97
N ARG A 166 18.64 20.54 1.36
CA ARG A 166 17.27 20.37 0.83
C ARG A 166 17.16 20.34 -0.69
N THR A 167 18.00 21.08 -1.40
CA THR A 167 17.94 21.18 -2.87
C THR A 167 18.42 19.89 -3.54
N GLU A 168 19.51 19.30 -3.04
CA GLU A 168 20.04 18.04 -3.54
C GLU A 168 19.12 16.87 -3.15
N LEU A 169 18.63 16.90 -1.91
CA LEU A 169 17.61 15.99 -1.42
C LEU A 169 16.33 16.04 -2.26
N ALA A 170 15.86 17.24 -2.62
CA ALA A 170 14.68 17.41 -3.47
C ALA A 170 14.89 16.80 -4.87
N LYS A 171 16.09 16.91 -5.45
CA LYS A 171 16.40 16.27 -6.74
C LYS A 171 16.39 14.75 -6.64
N SER A 172 17.07 14.19 -5.64
CA SER A 172 17.07 12.73 -5.40
C SER A 172 15.65 12.22 -5.10
N TYR A 173 14.88 12.99 -4.34
CA TYR A 173 13.49 12.72 -4.05
C TYR A 173 12.60 12.74 -5.30
N LEU A 174 12.73 13.74 -6.17
CA LEU A 174 11.97 13.81 -7.43
C LEU A 174 12.29 12.63 -8.35
N ASN A 175 13.56 12.24 -8.46
CA ASN A 175 13.95 11.06 -9.22
C ASN A 175 13.29 9.79 -8.64
N SER A 176 13.28 9.66 -7.32
CA SER A 176 12.65 8.55 -6.61
C SER A 176 11.13 8.53 -6.81
N LEU A 177 10.47 9.70 -6.80
CA LEU A 177 9.05 9.84 -7.06
C LEU A 177 8.69 9.42 -8.48
N ILE A 178 9.47 9.85 -9.48
CA ILE A 178 9.27 9.46 -10.88
C ILE A 178 9.42 7.94 -11.02
N LEU A 179 10.48 7.37 -10.43
CA LEU A 179 10.73 5.93 -10.46
C LEU A 179 9.58 5.13 -9.82
N LEU A 180 9.14 5.52 -8.62
CA LEU A 180 8.05 4.85 -7.91
C LEU A 180 6.71 5.02 -8.63
N SER A 181 6.49 6.16 -9.29
CA SER A 181 5.31 6.38 -10.13
C SER A 181 5.27 5.45 -11.34
N ILE A 182 6.40 5.31 -12.05
CA ILE A 182 6.54 4.37 -13.18
C ILE A 182 6.31 2.94 -12.68
N LEU A 183 6.97 2.55 -11.59
CA LEU A 183 6.84 1.22 -10.99
C LEU A 183 5.38 0.89 -10.63
N GLU A 184 4.71 1.77 -9.89
CA GLU A 184 3.31 1.59 -9.49
C GLU A 184 2.39 1.46 -10.71
N THR A 185 2.61 2.29 -11.73
CA THR A 185 1.83 2.25 -12.98
C THR A 185 2.01 0.91 -13.70
N VAL A 186 3.25 0.44 -13.84
CA VAL A 186 3.56 -0.85 -14.49
C VAL A 186 2.92 -2.01 -13.73
N LEU A 187 3.05 -2.03 -12.39
CA LEU A 187 2.45 -3.07 -11.55
C LEU A 187 0.92 -3.11 -11.68
N ARG A 188 0.28 -1.94 -11.73
CA ARG A 188 -1.17 -1.82 -11.88
C ARG A 188 -1.65 -2.31 -13.25
N ILE A 189 -0.94 -1.94 -14.33
CA ILE A 189 -1.24 -2.44 -15.68
C ILE A 189 -1.08 -3.96 -15.73
N TYR A 190 0.01 -4.50 -15.18
CA TYR A 190 0.25 -5.94 -15.13
C TYR A 190 -0.85 -6.68 -14.37
N HIS A 191 -1.26 -6.16 -13.21
CA HIS A 191 -2.33 -6.75 -12.40
C HIS A 191 -3.67 -6.73 -13.15
N GLY A 192 -4.05 -5.59 -13.71
CA GLY A 192 -5.29 -5.45 -14.49
C GLY A 192 -5.34 -6.39 -15.69
N PHE A 193 -4.21 -6.56 -16.39
CA PHE A 193 -4.11 -7.48 -17.52
C PHE A 193 -4.25 -8.95 -17.08
N ARG A 194 -3.59 -9.35 -15.98
CA ARG A 194 -3.68 -10.71 -15.42
C ARG A 194 -5.11 -11.03 -14.98
N GLU A 195 -5.79 -10.08 -14.36
CA GLU A 195 -7.18 -10.24 -13.93
C GLU A 195 -8.14 -10.35 -15.13
N LEU A 196 -7.96 -9.52 -16.16
CA LEU A 196 -8.76 -9.57 -17.38
C LEU A 196 -8.65 -10.94 -18.08
N ILE A 197 -7.43 -11.43 -18.29
CA ILE A 197 -7.19 -12.76 -18.89
C ILE A 197 -7.76 -13.87 -18.01
N GLY A 198 -7.57 -13.78 -16.69
CA GLY A 198 -8.12 -14.74 -15.73
C GLY A 198 -9.64 -14.79 -15.77
N GLY A 199 -10.28 -13.62 -15.83
CA GLY A 199 -11.73 -13.46 -15.96
C GLY A 199 -12.27 -14.09 -17.25
N GLN A 200 -11.67 -13.76 -18.39
CA GLN A 200 -12.04 -14.36 -19.68
C GLN A 200 -11.90 -15.89 -19.68
N ARG A 201 -10.84 -16.43 -19.05
CA ARG A 201 -10.67 -17.90 -18.90
C ARG A 201 -11.79 -18.52 -18.04
N ARG A 202 -12.23 -17.86 -16.97
CA ARG A 202 -13.33 -18.34 -16.12
C ARG A 202 -14.65 -18.32 -16.88
N VAL A 203 -14.93 -17.25 -17.63
CA VAL A 203 -16.11 -17.16 -18.50
C VAL A 203 -16.11 -18.27 -19.55
N ASN A 204 -14.99 -18.46 -20.25
CA ASN A 204 -14.87 -19.55 -21.25
C ASN A 204 -15.05 -20.94 -20.64
N LYS A 205 -14.59 -21.18 -19.40
CA LYS A 205 -14.85 -22.45 -18.69
C LYS A 205 -16.34 -22.63 -18.37
N LYS A 206 -17.05 -21.58 -17.96
CA LYS A 206 -18.50 -21.62 -17.72
C LYS A 206 -19.26 -21.88 -19.02
N LEU A 207 -18.97 -21.14 -20.10
CA LEU A 207 -19.57 -21.34 -21.41
C LEU A 207 -19.36 -22.78 -21.93
N LYS A 208 -18.15 -23.34 -21.76
CA LYS A 208 -17.87 -24.74 -22.13
C LYS A 208 -18.68 -25.75 -21.31
N LYS A 209 -18.95 -25.46 -20.04
CA LYS A 209 -19.78 -26.33 -19.18
C LYS A 209 -21.24 -26.28 -19.59
N ILE A 210 -21.78 -25.09 -19.89
CA ILE A 210 -23.17 -24.92 -20.34
C ILE A 210 -23.35 -25.60 -21.70
N ALA A 211 -22.46 -25.35 -22.67
CA ALA A 211 -22.49 -26.00 -23.99
C ALA A 211 -22.51 -27.53 -23.92
N LYS A 212 -21.78 -28.13 -22.97
CA LYS A 212 -21.78 -29.59 -22.77
C LYS A 212 -23.11 -30.12 -22.22
N VAL A 213 -23.84 -29.31 -21.45
CA VAL A 213 -25.12 -29.69 -20.85
C VAL A 213 -26.28 -29.44 -21.81
N THR A 214 -26.24 -28.35 -22.58
CA THR A 214 -27.34 -27.93 -23.46
C THR A 214 -27.17 -28.38 -24.92
N GLY A 215 -26.00 -28.87 -25.31
CA GLY A 215 -25.68 -29.17 -26.72
C GLY A 215 -25.49 -27.94 -27.62
N ARG A 216 -25.76 -26.73 -27.10
CA ARG A 216 -25.70 -25.46 -27.85
C ARG A 216 -24.28 -24.97 -28.07
N SER A 217 -24.10 -24.14 -29.11
CA SER A 217 -22.81 -23.54 -29.44
C SER A 217 -22.39 -22.50 -28.38
N LYS A 218 -21.08 -22.31 -28.17
CA LYS A 218 -20.58 -21.32 -27.19
C LYS A 218 -20.91 -19.88 -27.58
N SER A 219 -21.08 -19.61 -28.87
CA SER A 219 -21.43 -18.29 -29.41
C SER A 219 -22.86 -17.93 -29.03
N GLU A 220 -23.83 -18.81 -29.28
CA GLU A 220 -25.24 -18.59 -28.92
C GLU A 220 -25.41 -18.36 -27.41
N ILE A 221 -24.78 -19.20 -26.58
CA ILE A 221 -24.87 -19.06 -25.11
C ILE A 221 -24.29 -17.71 -24.66
N ARG A 222 -23.24 -17.22 -25.35
CA ARG A 222 -22.63 -15.93 -25.01
C ARG A 222 -23.52 -14.76 -25.43
N GLU A 223 -24.22 -14.90 -26.54
CA GLU A 223 -25.14 -13.90 -27.08
C GLU A 223 -26.38 -13.77 -26.18
N ASP A 224 -27.00 -14.89 -25.78
CA ASP A 224 -28.10 -14.91 -24.79
C ASP A 224 -27.67 -14.24 -23.46
N MET A 225 -26.46 -14.55 -22.97
CA MET A 225 -25.93 -13.92 -21.75
C MET A 225 -25.70 -12.41 -21.87
N LEU A 226 -25.52 -11.89 -23.09
CA LEU A 226 -25.30 -10.46 -23.35
C LEU A 226 -26.61 -9.71 -23.63
N ASP A 227 -27.65 -10.41 -24.10
CA ASP A 227 -28.93 -9.80 -24.51
C ASP A 227 -29.88 -9.62 -23.32
N ASP A 228 -30.29 -10.71 -22.67
CA ASP A 228 -31.27 -10.69 -21.57
C ASP A 228 -30.72 -11.19 -20.22
N GLY A 229 -29.55 -11.84 -20.23
CA GLY A 229 -28.91 -12.42 -19.04
C GLY A 229 -29.59 -13.71 -18.55
N ILE A 230 -30.53 -14.27 -19.31
CA ILE A 230 -31.29 -15.49 -18.99
C ILE A 230 -30.86 -16.59 -19.97
N LEU A 231 -30.32 -17.69 -19.44
CA LEU A 231 -29.94 -18.84 -20.27
C LEU A 231 -31.18 -19.60 -20.73
N ASN A 232 -31.45 -19.61 -22.03
CA ASN A 232 -32.49 -20.47 -22.61
C ASN A 232 -31.97 -21.92 -22.72
N TYR A 233 -32.70 -22.87 -22.11
CA TYR A 233 -32.33 -24.28 -22.04
C TYR A 233 -33.06 -25.16 -23.07
N SER A 234 -33.82 -24.58 -24.01
CA SER A 234 -34.45 -25.36 -25.08
C SER A 234 -33.37 -25.99 -25.97
N THR A 235 -33.32 -27.31 -25.98
CA THR A 235 -32.57 -28.08 -26.97
C THR A 235 -33.32 -27.98 -28.29
N ASP A 236 -32.71 -27.38 -29.32
CA ASP A 236 -33.20 -27.52 -30.69
C ASP A 236 -33.03 -28.99 -31.10
N THR A 237 -34.06 -29.79 -30.82
CA THR A 237 -34.38 -30.92 -31.67
C THR A 237 -35.24 -30.36 -32.79
N THR A 238 -34.60 -29.83 -33.83
CA THR A 238 -35.22 -29.76 -35.15
C THR A 238 -35.36 -31.20 -35.61
N ASP A 239 -36.50 -31.82 -35.28
CA ASP A 239 -36.96 -32.97 -36.03
C ASP A 239 -37.34 -32.47 -37.43
N ASP A 240 -36.65 -33.03 -38.41
CA ASP A 240 -36.92 -32.87 -39.83
C ASP A 240 -38.38 -33.24 -40.14
N GLU A 241 -39.21 -32.25 -40.47
CA GLU A 241 -40.40 -32.45 -41.30
C GLU A 241 -40.27 -31.62 -42.57
N GLU A 242 -39.39 -32.06 -43.46
CA GLU A 242 -39.54 -31.82 -44.90
C GLU A 242 -40.29 -33.00 -45.53
N ASP A 243 -41.54 -32.72 -45.88
CA ASP A 243 -42.18 -33.07 -47.14
C ASP A 243 -42.49 -34.56 -47.46
N SER A 244 -43.79 -34.89 -47.42
CA SER A 244 -44.36 -35.94 -48.27
C SER A 244 -45.65 -35.44 -48.95
N THR A 245 -45.47 -34.90 -50.15
CA THR A 245 -46.31 -35.01 -51.36
C THR A 245 -47.68 -35.71 -51.25
N ALA A 246 -48.73 -34.99 -51.70
CA ALA A 246 -49.90 -35.40 -52.53
C ALA A 246 -51.21 -34.72 -52.08
#